data_AF-A0A1X7SY23-F1
#
_entry.id   AF-A0A1X7SY23-F1
#
_cell.length_a   1.000
_cell.length_b   1.000
_cell.length_c   1.000
_cell.angle_alpha   90.00
_cell.angle_beta   90.00
_cell.angle_gamma   90.00
#
_symmetry.space_group_name_H-M   'P 1'
#
loop_
_entity.id
_entity.type
_entity.pdbx_description
1 polymer ?
#
loop_
_entity_poly.entity_id
_entity_poly.type
_entity_poly.pdbx_seq_one_letter_code
_entity_poly.pdbx_strand_id
1 'polypeptide(L)'
;MFQQFTGMNVIMYYSTSIFCSIDVSSYAATAIVGVVNFLTTLITVFIVDKVGRKSLLLVGALGMCVSILTAGLLIHIFNVVEEREGGGGSEEERQVVGYFVALLIVLFVSFFASTWGPVVWVVTSEIFPLSVRGVAVSVTTSGNWIGNFVVAMVTPLLLGSVLKTAGTFYILAGFLFASFLFVLLTLPETKGESLERIDELFLRPWLQRINLFYYLRCCCPWSNACRVRTAQEEDTVAIVGIKNENKDDTSDEAEDDENESLIKDTDVLESSLSAKFDK
;
A
#
# COMPACT_ATOMS: atom_id res chain seq x y z
N MET A 1 2.77 9.57 9.29
CA MET A 1 1.39 9.76 9.79
C MET A 1 0.49 8.58 9.47
N PHE A 2 0.20 8.31 8.19
CA PHE A 2 -0.77 7.25 7.83
C PHE A 2 -0.45 5.86 8.41
N GLN A 3 0.83 5.48 8.53
CA GLN A 3 1.22 4.22 9.19
C GLN A 3 0.63 4.08 10.60
N GLN A 4 0.59 5.16 11.38
CA GLN A 4 0.04 5.12 12.75
C GLN A 4 -1.49 5.20 12.73
N PHE A 5 -2.06 5.98 11.82
CA PHE A 5 -3.52 6.09 11.65
C PHE A 5 -4.16 4.84 11.03
N THR A 6 -3.37 3.87 10.55
CA THR A 6 -3.89 2.52 10.24
C THR A 6 -4.54 1.85 11.45
N GLY A 7 -4.19 2.28 12.67
CA GLY A 7 -4.73 1.71 13.90
C GLY A 7 -4.00 0.47 14.38
N MET A 8 -2.82 0.14 13.84
CA MET A 8 -2.07 -1.04 14.28
C MET A 8 -1.82 -1.06 15.80
N ASN A 9 -1.42 0.06 16.40
CA ASN A 9 -1.20 0.11 17.85
C ASN A 9 -2.50 -0.08 18.64
N VAL A 10 -3.63 0.43 18.12
CA VAL A 10 -4.96 0.22 18.71
C VAL A 10 -5.34 -1.24 18.69
N ILE A 11 -5.16 -1.90 17.55
CA ILE A 11 -5.42 -3.34 17.38
C ILE A 11 -4.52 -4.18 18.27
N MET A 12 -3.25 -3.82 18.42
CA MET A 12 -2.34 -4.54 19.33
C MET A 12 -2.83 -4.48 20.78
N TYR A 13 -3.28 -3.33 21.28
CA TYR A 13 -3.83 -3.23 22.63
C TYR A 13 -5.09 -4.07 22.80
N TYR A 14 -5.98 -4.04 21.80
CA TYR A 14 -7.29 -4.68 21.90
C TYR A 14 -7.30 -6.18 21.56
N SER A 15 -6.29 -6.66 20.83
CA SER A 15 -6.15 -8.08 20.50
C SER A 15 -6.27 -8.95 21.76
N THR A 16 -5.53 -8.60 22.82
CA THR A 16 -5.56 -9.31 24.10
C THR A 16 -6.95 -9.38 24.72
N SER A 17 -7.71 -8.28 24.70
CA SER A 17 -9.07 -8.24 25.24
C SER A 17 -10.04 -9.14 24.46
N ILE A 18 -9.92 -9.20 23.13
CA ILE A 18 -10.75 -10.12 22.33
C ILE A 18 -10.37 -11.56 22.59
N PHE A 19 -9.08 -11.88 22.60
CA PHE A 19 -8.66 -13.26 22.88
C PHE A 19 -9.08 -13.70 24.28
N CYS A 20 -9.09 -12.81 25.27
CA CYS A 20 -9.64 -13.13 26.60
C CYS A 20 -11.16 -13.34 26.60
N SER A 21 -11.90 -12.75 25.66
CA SER A 21 -13.35 -12.99 25.53
C SER A 21 -13.69 -14.41 25.04
N ILE A 22 -12.72 -15.11 24.43
CA ILE A 22 -12.84 -16.51 23.97
C ILE A 22 -12.04 -17.49 24.86
N ASP A 23 -11.81 -17.11 26.12
CA ASP A 23 -11.11 -17.90 27.13
C ASP A 23 -9.64 -18.25 26.78
N VAL A 24 -9.01 -17.44 25.93
CA VAL A 24 -7.57 -17.53 25.65
C VAL A 24 -6.80 -16.62 26.60
N SER A 25 -5.76 -17.17 27.25
CA SER A 25 -4.90 -16.38 28.15
C SER A 25 -4.26 -15.18 27.43
N SER A 26 -4.13 -14.05 28.12
CA SER A 26 -3.55 -12.82 27.54
C SER A 26 -2.11 -13.02 27.05
N TYR A 27 -1.35 -13.89 27.72
CA TYR A 27 0.02 -14.26 27.31
C TYR A 27 0.03 -15.04 25.99
N ALA A 28 -0.86 -16.04 25.85
CA ALA A 28 -0.98 -16.80 24.61
C ALA A 28 -1.45 -15.91 23.45
N ALA A 29 -2.42 -15.03 23.70
CA ALA A 29 -2.91 -14.06 22.72
C ALA A 29 -1.79 -13.18 22.15
N THR A 30 -1.00 -12.58 23.05
CA THR A 30 0.13 -11.71 22.67
C THR A 30 1.20 -12.50 21.92
N ALA A 31 1.48 -13.73 22.35
CA ALA A 31 2.44 -14.61 21.69
C ALA A 31 2.01 -14.99 20.27
N ILE A 32 0.74 -15.35 20.06
CA ILE A 32 0.19 -15.69 18.74
C ILE A 32 0.33 -14.50 17.79
N VAL A 33 -0.12 -13.31 18.22
CA VAL A 33 -0.04 -12.09 17.41
C VAL A 33 1.42 -11.74 17.09
N GLY A 34 2.31 -11.85 18.08
CA GLY A 34 3.74 -11.59 17.91
C GLY A 34 4.41 -12.55 16.92
N VAL A 35 4.14 -13.85 17.03
CA VAL A 35 4.68 -14.88 16.11
C VAL A 35 4.17 -14.65 14.69
N VAL A 36 2.87 -14.40 14.52
CA VAL A 36 2.29 -14.13 13.20
C VAL A 36 2.90 -12.87 12.58
N ASN A 37 3.05 -11.80 13.36
CA ASN A 37 3.68 -10.57 12.91
C ASN A 37 5.13 -10.83 12.44
N PHE A 38 5.91 -11.56 13.25
CA PHE A 38 7.30 -11.89 12.94
C PHE A 38 7.43 -12.75 11.67
N LEU A 39 6.69 -13.86 11.57
CA LEU A 39 6.74 -14.76 10.42
C LEU A 39 6.27 -14.07 9.13
N THR A 40 5.21 -13.28 9.22
CA THR A 40 4.67 -12.55 8.06
C THR A 40 5.63 -11.46 7.58
N THR A 41 6.34 -10.81 8.50
CA THR A 41 7.39 -9.84 8.16
C THR A 41 8.55 -10.53 7.42
N LEU A 42 8.97 -11.73 7.84
CA LEU A 42 10.02 -12.48 7.14
C LEU A 42 9.65 -12.82 5.70
N ILE A 43 8.41 -13.26 5.48
CA ILE A 43 7.89 -13.55 4.13
C ILE A 43 7.99 -12.32 3.23
N THR A 44 7.75 -11.14 3.80
CA THR A 44 7.68 -9.87 3.07
C THR A 44 9.02 -9.42 2.52
N VAL A 45 10.11 -9.74 3.21
CA VAL A 45 11.46 -9.48 2.71
C VAL A 45 11.69 -10.12 1.34
N PHE A 46 11.09 -11.29 1.06
CA PHE A 46 11.22 -11.96 -0.23
C PHE A 46 10.24 -11.46 -1.30
N ILE A 47 9.14 -10.83 -0.89
CA ILE A 47 8.06 -10.38 -1.78
C ILE A 47 8.24 -8.92 -2.20
N VAL A 48 8.82 -8.09 -1.32
CA VAL A 48 8.88 -6.63 -1.49
C VAL A 48 9.56 -6.20 -2.79
N ASP A 49 10.65 -6.87 -3.16
CA ASP A 49 11.40 -6.55 -4.37
C ASP A 49 10.74 -7.11 -5.64
N LYS A 50 9.87 -8.12 -5.51
CA LYS A 50 9.18 -8.74 -6.65
C LYS A 50 7.88 -8.02 -7.02
N VAL A 51 7.09 -7.61 -6.04
CA VAL A 51 5.74 -7.04 -6.28
C VAL A 51 5.76 -5.54 -6.49
N GLY A 52 6.71 -4.83 -5.90
CA GLY A 52 6.75 -3.36 -5.92
C GLY A 52 6.10 -2.76 -4.67
N ARG A 53 6.52 -1.54 -4.34
CA ARG A 53 6.29 -0.93 -3.03
C ARG A 53 4.89 -0.32 -2.98
N LYS A 54 4.46 0.35 -4.06
CA LYS A 54 3.11 0.93 -4.14
C LYS A 54 2.04 -0.16 -4.15
N SER A 55 2.21 -1.20 -4.95
CA SER A 55 1.26 -2.33 -5.02
C SER A 55 1.06 -3.00 -3.66
N LEU A 56 2.14 -3.21 -2.90
CA LEU A 56 2.06 -3.78 -1.55
C LEU A 56 1.31 -2.87 -0.58
N LEU A 57 1.59 -1.55 -0.58
CA LEU A 57 0.88 -0.61 0.30
C LEU A 57 -0.62 -0.55 -0.01
N LEU A 58 -1.01 -0.62 -1.30
CA LEU A 58 -2.42 -0.65 -1.71
C LEU A 58 -3.14 -1.93 -1.29
N VAL A 59 -2.55 -3.10 -1.56
CA VAL A 59 -3.11 -4.40 -1.15
C VAL A 59 -3.21 -4.49 0.38
N GLY A 60 -2.19 -4.02 1.08
CA GLY A 60 -2.17 -3.95 2.54
C GLY A 60 -3.28 -3.08 3.10
N ALA A 61 -3.43 -1.86 2.58
CA ALA A 61 -4.47 -0.94 3.04
C ALA A 61 -5.87 -1.51 2.80
N LEU A 62 -6.11 -2.12 1.64
CA LEU A 62 -7.38 -2.75 1.31
C LEU A 62 -7.65 -3.98 2.20
N GLY A 63 -6.67 -4.87 2.37
CA GLY A 63 -6.80 -6.07 3.20
C GLY A 63 -7.04 -5.75 4.67
N MET A 64 -6.33 -4.75 5.21
CA MET A 64 -6.58 -4.24 6.57
C MET A 64 -7.97 -3.61 6.69
N CYS A 65 -8.38 -2.79 5.71
CA CYS A 65 -9.69 -2.13 5.71
C CYS A 65 -10.84 -3.17 5.71
N VAL A 66 -10.79 -4.17 4.85
CA VAL A 66 -11.80 -5.24 4.80
C VAL A 66 -11.83 -6.03 6.11
N SER A 67 -10.66 -6.37 6.67
CA SER A 67 -10.57 -7.15 7.91
C SER A 67 -11.20 -6.41 9.09
N ILE A 68 -10.87 -5.13 9.27
CA ILE A 68 -11.36 -4.33 10.40
C ILE A 68 -12.83 -3.91 10.23
N LEU A 69 -13.28 -3.65 9.00
CA LEU A 69 -14.70 -3.41 8.70
C LEU A 69 -15.56 -4.64 9.01
N THR A 70 -15.10 -5.82 8.59
CA THR A 70 -15.81 -7.08 8.86
C THR A 70 -15.83 -7.38 10.36
N ALA A 71 -14.71 -7.17 11.05
CA ALA A 71 -14.64 -7.33 12.49
C ALA A 71 -15.58 -6.35 13.22
N GLY A 72 -15.61 -5.09 12.81
CA GLY A 72 -16.51 -4.07 13.36
C GLY A 72 -17.99 -4.41 13.15
N LEU A 73 -18.34 -4.91 11.96
CA LEU A 73 -19.69 -5.39 11.65
C LEU A 73 -20.10 -6.57 12.53
N LEU A 74 -19.23 -7.56 12.71
CA LEU A 74 -19.51 -8.72 13.58
C LEU A 74 -19.70 -8.29 15.04
N ILE A 75 -18.85 -7.39 15.55
CA ILE A 75 -18.99 -6.87 16.92
C ILE A 75 -20.29 -6.08 17.07
N HIS A 76 -20.68 -5.28 16.08
CA HIS A 76 -21.90 -4.49 16.10
C HIS A 76 -23.18 -5.33 16.04
N ILE A 77 -23.20 -6.40 15.23
CA ILE A 77 -24.37 -7.28 15.09
C ILE A 77 -24.56 -8.16 16.34
N PHE A 78 -23.47 -8.72 16.86
CA PHE A 78 -23.53 -9.73 17.92
C PHE A 78 -23.24 -9.20 19.33
N ASN A 79 -22.99 -7.89 19.48
CA ASN A 79 -22.66 -7.24 20.76
C ASN A 79 -21.62 -8.04 21.58
N VAL A 80 -20.61 -8.58 20.91
CA VAL A 80 -19.63 -9.52 21.49
C VAL A 80 -18.86 -8.91 22.66
N VAL A 81 -18.76 -7.58 22.69
CA VAL A 81 -17.91 -6.82 23.62
C VAL A 81 -18.72 -6.07 24.67
N GLU A 82 -20.02 -5.84 24.43
CA GLU A 82 -20.86 -5.17 25.43
C GLU A 82 -21.22 -6.15 26.55
N GLU A 83 -21.08 -5.66 27.77
CA GLU A 83 -21.17 -6.44 29.00
C GLU A 83 -22.43 -7.31 29.08
N ARG A 84 -22.28 -8.37 29.86
CA ARG A 84 -23.17 -9.50 30.17
C ARG A 84 -24.65 -9.20 30.52
N GLU A 85 -25.14 -7.97 30.38
CA GLU A 85 -26.50 -7.59 30.78
C GLU A 85 -27.40 -7.36 29.57
N GLY A 86 -27.89 -8.44 28.96
CA GLY A 86 -29.13 -8.39 28.16
C GLY A 86 -29.04 -8.64 26.64
N GLY A 87 -27.90 -9.05 26.10
CA GLY A 87 -27.79 -9.46 24.70
C GLY A 87 -28.47 -10.82 24.44
N GLY A 88 -29.56 -10.83 23.68
CA GLY A 88 -30.41 -12.01 23.41
C GLY A 88 -29.84 -13.08 22.47
N GLY A 89 -28.55 -13.41 22.58
CA GLY A 89 -27.89 -14.50 21.83
C GLY A 89 -27.45 -15.64 22.75
N SER A 90 -27.39 -16.85 22.23
CA SER A 90 -26.85 -18.01 22.95
C SER A 90 -25.36 -17.79 23.29
N GLU A 91 -24.90 -18.27 24.45
CA GLU A 91 -23.49 -18.22 24.86
C GLU A 91 -22.56 -18.84 23.80
N GLU A 92 -23.03 -19.91 23.13
CA GLU A 92 -22.31 -20.57 22.04
C GLU A 92 -22.13 -19.66 20.82
N GLU A 93 -23.13 -18.83 20.49
CA GLU A 93 -23.05 -17.89 19.35
C GLU A 93 -22.01 -16.81 19.60
N ARG A 94 -21.93 -16.27 20.83
CA ARG A 94 -20.91 -15.26 21.18
C ARG A 94 -19.49 -15.82 21.09
N GLN A 95 -19.27 -17.07 21.52
CA GLN A 95 -17.97 -17.71 21.44
C GLN A 95 -17.53 -17.93 19.98
N VAL A 96 -18.42 -18.44 19.13
CA VAL A 96 -18.14 -18.65 17.71
C VAL A 96 -17.77 -17.33 17.03
N VAL A 97 -18.54 -16.26 17.25
CA VAL A 97 -18.24 -14.95 16.67
C VAL A 97 -16.92 -14.38 17.20
N GLY A 98 -16.61 -14.58 18.48
CA GLY A 98 -15.33 -14.21 19.07
C GLY A 98 -14.13 -14.84 18.34
N TYR A 99 -14.20 -16.13 17.98
CA TYR A 99 -13.15 -16.79 17.19
C TYR A 99 -12.99 -16.18 15.80
N PHE A 100 -14.08 -15.83 15.12
CA PHE A 100 -14.03 -15.17 13.82
C PHE A 100 -13.41 -13.77 13.91
N VAL A 101 -13.77 -12.98 14.93
CA VAL A 101 -13.20 -11.66 15.16
C VAL A 101 -11.69 -11.76 15.46
N ALA A 102 -11.29 -12.73 16.28
CA ALA A 102 -9.89 -13.00 16.56
C ALA A 102 -9.10 -13.35 15.29
N LEU A 103 -9.67 -14.20 14.41
CA LEU A 103 -9.08 -14.54 13.12
C LEU A 103 -8.92 -13.30 12.22
N LEU A 104 -9.92 -12.43 12.16
CA LEU A 104 -9.86 -11.18 11.38
C LEU A 104 -8.79 -10.22 11.89
N ILE A 105 -8.54 -10.19 13.20
CA ILE A 105 -7.45 -9.39 13.77
C ILE A 105 -6.09 -9.98 13.41
N VAL A 106 -5.93 -11.29 13.48
CA VAL A 106 -4.69 -11.96 13.04
C VAL A 106 -4.44 -11.68 11.56
N LEU A 107 -5.49 -11.70 10.73
CA LEU A 107 -5.43 -11.35 9.32
C LEU A 107 -5.04 -9.88 9.11
N PHE A 108 -5.63 -8.95 9.88
CA PHE A 108 -5.26 -7.54 9.88
C PHE A 108 -3.77 -7.35 10.19
N VAL A 109 -3.28 -7.99 11.26
CA VAL A 109 -1.87 -7.92 11.67
C VAL A 109 -0.97 -8.49 10.59
N SER A 110 -1.38 -9.59 9.94
CA SER A 110 -0.63 -10.20 8.84
C SER A 110 -0.52 -9.25 7.64
N PHE A 111 -1.61 -8.58 7.25
CA PHE A 111 -1.56 -7.57 6.19
C PHE A 111 -0.67 -6.39 6.57
N PHE A 112 -0.79 -5.86 7.80
CA PHE A 112 0.06 -4.77 8.26
C PHE A 112 1.55 -5.16 8.22
N ALA A 113 1.88 -6.30 8.82
CA ALA A 113 3.24 -6.84 8.90
C ALA A 113 3.86 -7.05 7.51
N SER A 114 3.03 -7.43 6.53
CA SER A 114 3.50 -7.68 5.17
C SER A 114 3.57 -6.48 4.25
N THR A 115 3.10 -5.32 4.71
CA THR A 115 2.96 -4.16 3.84
C THR A 115 3.40 -2.91 4.58
N TRP A 116 2.48 -2.24 5.27
CA TRP A 116 2.70 -0.95 5.93
C TRP A 116 3.76 -0.97 7.03
N GLY A 117 4.03 -2.15 7.63
CA GLY A 117 5.09 -2.34 8.60
C GLY A 117 6.47 -2.01 8.01
N PRO A 118 7.03 -2.86 7.12
CA PRO A 118 8.36 -2.64 6.55
C PRO A 118 8.38 -1.70 5.35
N VAL A 119 7.37 -1.73 4.47
CA VAL A 119 7.41 -1.04 3.17
C VAL A 119 7.40 0.49 3.34
N VAL A 120 6.74 1.03 4.37
CA VAL A 120 6.74 2.48 4.64
C VAL A 120 8.16 2.99 4.93
N TRP A 121 8.96 2.22 5.67
CA TRP A 121 10.34 2.60 5.97
C TRP A 121 11.24 2.51 4.73
N VAL A 122 11.04 1.50 3.89
CA VAL A 122 11.72 1.38 2.60
C VAL A 122 11.41 2.58 1.72
N VAL A 123 10.13 2.87 1.49
CA VAL A 123 9.69 4.01 0.67
C VAL A 123 10.24 5.32 1.21
N THR A 124 10.18 5.55 2.53
CA THR A 124 10.72 6.78 3.14
C THR A 124 12.22 6.95 2.89
N SER A 125 12.98 5.85 2.79
CA SER A 125 14.40 5.90 2.49
C SER A 125 14.72 6.09 1.00
N GLU A 126 13.80 5.70 0.11
CA GLU A 126 13.95 5.78 -1.35
C GLU A 126 13.51 7.14 -1.89
N ILE A 127 12.42 7.73 -1.38
CA ILE A 127 11.80 8.95 -1.94
C ILE A 127 12.63 10.22 -1.79
N PHE A 128 13.60 10.25 -0.86
CA PHE A 128 14.35 11.46 -0.56
C PHE A 128 15.72 11.47 -1.27
N PRO A 129 16.08 12.60 -1.91
CA PRO A 129 17.38 12.73 -2.55
C PRO A 129 18.51 12.64 -1.53
N LEU A 130 19.64 12.08 -1.96
CA LEU A 130 20.76 11.72 -1.09
C LEU A 130 21.28 12.91 -0.26
N SER A 131 21.25 14.12 -0.82
CA SER A 131 21.75 15.34 -0.19
C SER A 131 20.99 15.75 1.09
N VAL A 132 19.69 15.49 1.17
CA VAL A 132 18.82 15.92 2.28
C VAL A 132 18.17 14.75 3.02
N ARG A 133 18.42 13.51 2.60
CA ARG A 133 17.81 12.29 3.13
C ARG A 133 17.86 12.21 4.66
N GLY A 134 19.02 12.52 5.26
CA GLY A 134 19.18 12.44 6.72
C GLY A 134 18.17 13.34 7.46
N VAL A 135 17.98 14.57 7.00
CA VAL A 135 17.03 15.53 7.60
C VAL A 135 15.59 15.16 7.27
N ALA A 136 15.31 14.74 6.03
CA ALA A 136 13.96 14.38 5.62
C ALA A 136 13.43 13.13 6.36
N VAL A 137 14.29 12.13 6.55
CA VAL A 137 13.97 10.92 7.33
C VAL A 137 13.76 11.25 8.80
N SER A 138 14.53 12.17 9.40
CA SER A 138 14.35 12.56 10.81
C SER A 138 13.03 13.29 11.03
N VAL A 139 12.63 14.19 10.12
CA VAL A 139 11.33 14.86 10.14
C VAL A 139 10.19 13.85 9.98
N THR A 140 10.32 12.91 9.03
CA THR A 140 9.30 11.87 8.79
C THR A 140 9.14 10.95 10.00
N THR A 141 10.26 10.57 10.62
CA THR A 141 10.29 9.73 11.83
C THR A 141 9.69 10.47 13.03
N SER A 142 10.01 11.75 13.20
CA SER A 142 9.41 12.59 14.25
C SER A 142 7.90 12.68 14.07
N GLY A 143 7.45 12.90 12.83
CA GLY A 143 6.04 12.83 12.48
C GLY A 143 5.41 11.46 12.79
N ASN A 144 6.11 10.36 12.50
CA ASN A 144 5.64 9.03 12.85
C ASN A 144 5.37 8.89 14.36
N TRP A 145 6.31 9.32 15.20
CA TRP A 145 6.15 9.24 16.66
C TRP A 145 5.07 10.19 17.20
N ILE A 146 4.93 11.39 16.63
CA ILE A 146 3.83 12.31 16.97
C ILE A 146 2.48 11.66 16.63
N GLY A 147 2.36 11.05 15.44
CA GLY A 147 1.15 10.32 15.05
C GLY A 147 0.84 9.17 16.01
N ASN A 148 1.87 8.44 16.45
CA ASN A 148 1.71 7.39 17.45
C ASN A 148 1.19 7.95 18.79
N PHE A 149 1.78 9.04 19.28
CA PHE A 149 1.34 9.70 20.50
C PHE A 149 -0.12 10.13 20.44
N VAL A 150 -0.53 10.76 19.32
CA VAL A 150 -1.93 11.16 19.11
C VAL A 150 -2.87 9.96 19.15
N VAL A 151 -2.54 8.89 18.42
CA VAL A 151 -3.35 7.66 18.43
C VAL A 151 -3.42 7.07 19.83
N ALA A 152 -2.29 6.95 20.53
CA ALA A 152 -2.24 6.39 21.88
C ALA A 152 -3.09 7.20 22.89
N MET A 153 -3.15 8.52 22.77
CA MET A 153 -3.96 9.39 23.64
C MET A 153 -5.45 9.37 23.28
N VAL A 154 -5.78 9.34 22.00
CA VAL A 154 -7.18 9.37 21.52
C VAL A 154 -7.87 8.02 21.65
N THR A 155 -7.11 6.92 21.56
CA THR A 155 -7.65 5.56 21.57
C THR A 155 -8.46 5.24 22.84
N PRO A 156 -7.96 5.47 24.07
CA PRO A 156 -8.75 5.24 25.28
C PRO A 156 -10.07 6.03 25.31
N LEU A 157 -10.08 7.25 24.77
CA LEU A 157 -11.28 8.10 24.71
C LEU A 157 -12.33 7.53 23.73
N LEU A 158 -11.87 7.07 22.55
CA LEU A 158 -12.72 6.44 21.54
C LEU A 158 -13.39 5.17 22.07
N LEU A 159 -12.62 4.34 22.77
CA LEU A 159 -13.13 3.09 23.35
C LEU A 159 -14.04 3.32 24.56
N GLY A 160 -13.70 4.26 25.43
CA GLY A 160 -14.33 4.37 26.75
C GLY A 160 -15.64 5.16 26.81
N SER A 161 -15.99 5.98 25.81
CA SER A 161 -17.09 6.95 26.00
C SER A 161 -17.92 7.32 24.77
N VAL A 162 -17.35 7.38 23.57
CA VAL A 162 -18.02 8.02 22.42
C VAL A 162 -18.55 7.02 21.39
N LEU A 163 -17.81 5.94 21.08
CA LEU A 163 -18.11 5.13 19.88
C LEU A 163 -18.14 3.62 20.12
N LYS A 164 -17.79 3.16 21.33
CA LYS A 164 -17.63 1.74 21.66
C LYS A 164 -16.61 1.08 20.70
N THR A 165 -16.38 -0.22 20.85
CA THR A 165 -15.37 -0.93 20.03
C THR A 165 -15.70 -0.90 18.54
N ALA A 166 -16.96 -1.14 18.17
CA ALA A 166 -17.39 -1.18 16.77
C ALA A 166 -17.20 0.18 16.07
N GLY A 167 -17.60 1.29 16.71
CA GLY A 167 -17.45 2.61 16.11
C GLY A 167 -15.98 3.02 15.97
N THR A 168 -15.11 2.60 16.89
CA THR A 168 -13.65 2.79 16.75
C THR A 168 -13.12 2.08 15.50
N PHE A 169 -13.57 0.84 15.23
CA PHE A 169 -13.14 0.09 14.05
C PHE A 169 -13.61 0.73 12.74
N TYR A 170 -14.81 1.31 12.70
CA TYR A 170 -15.29 2.06 11.54
C TYR A 170 -14.47 3.32 11.26
N ILE A 171 -14.07 4.06 12.30
CA ILE A 171 -13.17 5.21 12.13
C ILE A 171 -11.81 4.76 11.58
N LEU A 172 -11.24 3.69 12.12
CA LEU A 172 -9.97 3.13 11.64
C LEU A 172 -10.07 2.68 10.18
N ALA A 173 -11.18 2.05 9.79
CA ALA A 173 -11.45 1.72 8.39
C ALA A 173 -11.49 2.96 7.49
N GLY A 174 -12.10 4.06 7.96
CA GLY A 174 -12.11 5.33 7.25
C GLY A 174 -10.69 5.87 7.02
N PHE A 175 -9.82 5.83 8.04
CA PHE A 175 -8.42 6.21 7.90
C PHE A 175 -7.62 5.28 6.98
N LEU A 176 -7.91 3.97 6.99
CA LEU A 176 -7.30 3.00 6.07
C LEU A 176 -7.74 3.22 4.62
N PHE A 177 -9.00 3.58 4.39
CA PHE A 177 -9.47 3.94 3.07
C PHE A 177 -8.86 5.26 2.58
N ALA A 178 -8.76 6.26 3.46
CA ALA A 178 -8.05 7.50 3.16
C ALA A 178 -6.55 7.26 2.86
N SER A 179 -5.91 6.34 3.57
CA SER A 179 -4.52 5.98 3.33
C SER A 179 -4.34 5.23 2.00
N PHE A 180 -5.29 4.37 1.63
CA PHE A 180 -5.35 3.74 0.31
C PHE A 180 -5.44 4.79 -0.80
N LEU A 181 -6.37 5.74 -0.69
CA LEU A 181 -6.51 6.83 -1.66
C LEU A 181 -5.24 7.69 -1.72
N PHE A 182 -4.66 8.04 -0.58
CA PHE A 182 -3.42 8.81 -0.54
C PHE A 182 -2.29 8.11 -1.29
N VAL A 183 -2.07 6.82 -1.04
CA VAL A 183 -1.04 6.03 -1.74
C VAL A 183 -1.33 5.91 -3.23
N LEU A 184 -2.61 5.71 -3.60
CA LEU A 184 -3.00 5.59 -4.99
C LEU A 184 -2.67 6.85 -5.81
N LEU A 185 -2.95 8.02 -5.23
CA LEU A 185 -2.87 9.31 -5.90
C LEU A 185 -1.48 9.97 -5.85
N THR A 186 -0.76 9.82 -4.73
CA THR A 186 0.48 10.59 -4.49
C THR A 186 1.75 9.81 -4.77
N LEU A 187 1.76 8.50 -4.46
CA LEU A 187 2.97 7.70 -4.52
C LEU A 187 3.19 7.17 -5.95
N PRO A 188 4.35 7.42 -6.59
CA PRO A 188 4.78 6.66 -7.76
C PRO A 188 5.31 5.28 -7.35
N GLU A 189 5.43 4.34 -8.30
CA GLU A 189 6.14 3.08 -8.04
C GLU A 189 7.66 3.35 -8.03
N THR A 190 8.38 2.85 -7.03
CA THR A 190 9.84 3.07 -6.86
C THR A 190 10.66 1.81 -7.19
N LYS A 191 10.00 0.75 -7.64
CA LYS A 191 10.65 -0.54 -7.91
C LYS A 191 11.59 -0.46 -9.12
N GLY A 192 12.87 -0.78 -8.90
CA GLY A 192 13.86 -0.96 -9.96
C GLY A 192 14.47 0.32 -10.51
N GLU A 193 14.09 1.47 -9.96
CA GLU A 193 14.61 2.78 -10.36
C GLU A 193 15.83 3.16 -9.52
N SER A 194 16.76 3.93 -10.12
CA SER A 194 17.89 4.49 -9.39
C SER A 194 17.44 5.64 -8.49
N LEU A 195 18.14 5.86 -7.38
CA LEU A 195 17.78 6.89 -6.39
C LEU A 195 17.82 8.31 -6.98
N GLU A 196 18.63 8.51 -8.01
CA GLU A 196 18.80 9.77 -8.73
C GLU A 196 17.60 10.08 -9.64
N ARG A 197 16.92 9.04 -10.16
CA ARG A 197 15.79 9.20 -11.09
C ARG A 197 14.44 9.34 -10.39
N ILE A 198 14.40 9.12 -9.08
CA ILE A 198 13.16 9.21 -8.30
C ILE A 198 12.57 10.63 -8.35
N ASP A 199 13.41 11.66 -8.41
CA ASP A 199 12.94 13.05 -8.50
C ASP A 199 12.14 13.31 -9.80
N GLU A 200 12.54 12.69 -10.91
CA GLU A 200 11.82 12.78 -12.20
C GLU A 200 10.41 12.16 -12.14
N LEU A 201 10.24 11.09 -11.35
CA LEU A 201 8.94 10.44 -11.17
C LEU A 201 7.95 11.37 -10.47
N PHE A 202 8.43 12.21 -9.56
CA PHE A 202 7.61 13.18 -8.84
C PHE A 202 7.27 14.44 -9.66
N LEU A 203 7.93 14.68 -10.80
CA LEU A 203 7.59 15.79 -11.71
C LEU A 203 6.44 15.45 -12.67
N ARG A 204 6.15 14.16 -12.91
CA ARG A 204 5.06 13.75 -13.83
C ARG A 204 3.68 14.06 -13.25
N PRO A 205 2.70 14.54 -14.05
CA PRO A 205 1.35 14.82 -13.57
C PRO A 205 0.70 13.61 -12.87
N TRP A 206 0.00 13.86 -11.76
CA TRP A 206 -0.60 12.81 -10.91
C TRP A 206 -1.52 11.84 -11.68
N LEU A 207 -2.23 12.31 -12.71
CA LEU A 207 -3.11 11.49 -13.55
C LEU A 207 -2.37 10.38 -14.33
N GLN A 208 -1.12 10.61 -14.72
CA GLN A 208 -0.29 9.60 -15.40
C GLN A 208 0.23 8.52 -14.44
N ARG A 209 0.11 8.72 -13.12
CA ARG A 209 0.52 7.75 -12.07
C ARG A 209 -0.58 6.76 -11.70
N ILE A 210 -1.81 6.98 -12.18
CA ILE A 210 -3.00 6.19 -11.85
C ILE A 210 -3.29 5.24 -13.02
N ASN A 211 -2.43 4.23 -13.21
CA ASN A 211 -2.78 3.12 -14.10
C ASN A 211 -3.48 2.02 -13.28
N LEU A 212 -4.74 2.25 -12.89
CA LEU A 212 -5.51 1.32 -12.04
C LEU A 212 -5.59 -0.10 -12.63
N PHE A 213 -5.56 -0.22 -13.97
CA PHE A 213 -5.49 -1.48 -14.71
C PHE A 213 -4.18 -2.26 -14.50
N TYR A 214 -3.06 -1.57 -14.24
CA TYR A 214 -1.79 -2.20 -13.86
C TYR A 214 -1.90 -2.84 -12.47
N TYR A 215 -2.50 -2.13 -11.50
CA TYR A 215 -2.61 -2.59 -10.12
C TYR A 215 -3.57 -3.77 -9.92
N LEU A 216 -4.72 -3.77 -10.60
CA LEU A 216 -5.65 -4.92 -10.59
C LEU A 216 -5.01 -6.19 -11.18
N ARG A 217 -4.02 -6.04 -12.06
CA ARG A 217 -3.29 -7.15 -12.71
C ARG A 217 -2.09 -7.65 -11.89
N CYS A 218 -1.47 -6.78 -11.07
CA CYS A 218 -0.40 -7.12 -10.13
C CYS A 218 -0.88 -7.87 -8.87
N CYS A 219 -2.17 -7.78 -8.51
CA CYS A 219 -2.76 -8.60 -7.44
C CYS A 219 -2.68 -10.12 -7.67
N CYS A 220 -2.30 -10.57 -8.87
CA CYS A 220 -1.95 -11.96 -9.16
C CYS A 220 -0.45 -12.06 -9.50
N PRO A 221 0.43 -12.36 -8.52
CA PRO A 221 1.87 -12.55 -8.74
C PRO A 221 2.21 -13.71 -9.68
N TRP A 222 1.22 -14.51 -10.09
CA TRP A 222 1.39 -15.80 -10.76
C TRP A 222 1.05 -15.81 -12.25
N SER A 223 0.55 -14.70 -12.83
CA SER A 223 0.24 -14.67 -14.27
C SER A 223 1.41 -14.11 -15.09
N ASN A 224 1.82 -14.86 -16.11
CA ASN A 224 2.89 -14.50 -17.08
C ASN A 224 2.64 -13.19 -17.85
N ALA A 225 1.48 -12.56 -17.63
CA ALA A 225 1.03 -11.35 -18.29
C ALA A 225 1.75 -10.07 -17.81
N CYS A 226 2.57 -10.16 -16.74
CA CYS A 226 3.38 -9.07 -16.19
C CYS A 226 4.76 -8.94 -16.88
N ARG A 227 5.28 -10.03 -17.48
CA ARG A 227 6.65 -10.09 -18.04
C ARG A 227 6.79 -9.40 -19.40
N VAL A 228 5.69 -9.25 -20.14
CA VAL A 228 5.76 -8.83 -21.57
C VAL A 228 5.73 -7.31 -21.74
N ARG A 229 5.18 -6.55 -20.78
CA ARG A 229 5.00 -5.09 -20.96
C ARG A 229 6.14 -4.23 -20.40
N THR A 230 6.96 -4.75 -19.47
CA THR A 230 8.16 -4.03 -18.99
C THR A 230 9.16 -3.77 -20.11
N ALA A 231 9.30 -4.69 -21.07
CA ALA A 231 10.18 -4.50 -22.23
C ALA A 231 9.72 -3.34 -23.14
N GLN A 232 8.41 -3.18 -23.34
CA GLN A 232 7.87 -2.18 -24.26
C GLN A 232 7.86 -0.76 -23.65
N GLU A 233 7.83 -0.65 -22.32
CA GLU A 233 7.88 0.61 -21.58
C GLU A 233 9.32 1.10 -21.39
N GLU A 234 10.29 0.19 -21.22
CA GLU A 234 11.73 0.48 -21.29
C GLU A 234 12.12 1.04 -22.68
N ASP A 235 11.65 0.43 -23.77
CA ASP A 235 11.92 0.90 -25.13
C ASP A 235 11.33 2.30 -25.39
N THR A 236 10.13 2.58 -24.88
CA THR A 236 9.49 3.89 -25.07
C THR A 236 10.19 4.99 -24.26
N VAL A 237 10.65 4.69 -23.04
CA VAL A 237 11.39 5.65 -22.20
C VAL A 237 12.81 5.89 -22.74
N ALA A 238 13.46 4.87 -23.29
CA ALA A 238 14.76 5.01 -23.96
C ALA A 238 14.65 5.90 -25.22
N ILE A 239 13.61 5.71 -26.04
CA ILE A 239 13.38 6.52 -27.24
C ILE A 239 13.08 7.98 -26.89
N VAL A 240 12.32 8.25 -25.82
CA VAL A 240 12.04 9.64 -25.38
C VAL A 240 13.26 10.28 -24.70
N GLY A 241 14.08 9.50 -23.99
CA GLY A 241 15.34 9.97 -23.39
C GLY A 241 16.35 10.45 -24.44
N ILE A 242 16.61 9.62 -25.46
CA ILE A 242 17.51 9.97 -26.57
C ILE A 242 17.00 11.21 -27.32
N LYS A 243 15.69 11.37 -27.44
CA LYS A 243 15.07 12.51 -28.13
C LYS A 243 15.17 13.84 -27.35
N ASN A 244 15.33 13.79 -26.03
CA ASN A 244 15.58 14.98 -25.22
C ASN A 244 17.07 15.30 -25.13
N GLU A 245 17.93 14.29 -25.06
CA GLU A 245 19.40 14.47 -25.06
C GLU A 245 19.88 15.08 -26.39
N ASN A 246 19.37 14.59 -27.53
CA ASN A 246 19.68 15.18 -28.84
C ASN A 246 19.10 16.59 -29.04
N LYS A 247 18.13 17.02 -28.23
CA LYS A 247 17.47 18.34 -28.38
C LYS A 247 18.16 19.44 -27.57
N ASP A 248 18.93 19.07 -26.54
CA ASP A 248 19.75 20.01 -25.78
C ASP A 248 21.16 20.19 -26.40
N ASP A 249 21.62 19.26 -27.24
CA ASP A 249 22.96 19.30 -27.87
C ASP A 249 22.99 19.94 -29.28
N THR A 250 21.86 20.38 -29.83
CA THR A 250 21.79 21.06 -31.15
C THR A 250 21.05 22.39 -31.09
N SER A 251 21.53 23.29 -30.25
CA SER A 251 21.40 24.74 -30.51
C SER A 251 22.71 25.23 -31.11
N ASP A 252 22.79 25.20 -32.43
CA ASP A 252 23.37 26.26 -33.29
C ASP A 252 23.69 25.68 -34.69
N GLU A 253 23.00 26.25 -35.68
CA GLU A 253 23.28 26.24 -37.14
C GLU A 253 22.87 25.00 -37.99
N ALA A 254 22.17 25.31 -39.09
CA ALA A 254 21.77 24.49 -40.25
C ALA A 254 20.43 23.72 -40.21
N GLU A 255 19.32 24.48 -40.16
CA GLU A 255 18.06 24.08 -40.79
C GLU A 255 18.25 24.05 -42.32
N ASP A 256 17.97 22.91 -42.97
CA ASP A 256 17.07 22.79 -44.15
C ASP A 256 17.21 21.47 -44.95
N ASP A 257 18.28 20.68 -44.77
CA ASP A 257 18.51 19.49 -45.63
C ASP A 257 18.10 18.13 -45.01
N GLU A 258 17.90 18.01 -43.70
CA GLU A 258 17.56 16.72 -43.05
C GLU A 258 16.06 16.37 -43.05
N ASN A 259 15.18 17.35 -43.27
CA ASN A 259 13.74 17.10 -43.21
C ASN A 259 13.20 16.34 -44.44
N GLU A 260 13.93 16.30 -45.55
CA GLU A 260 13.50 15.61 -46.78
C GLU A 260 13.89 14.12 -46.82
N SER A 261 14.89 13.70 -46.02
CA SER A 261 15.28 12.28 -45.92
C SER A 261 14.38 11.51 -44.94
N LEU A 262 13.99 12.14 -43.83
CA LEU A 262 13.15 11.53 -42.80
C LEU A 262 11.69 11.28 -43.24
N ILE A 263 11.17 12.07 -44.17
CA ILE A 263 9.82 11.85 -44.73
C ILE A 263 9.79 10.61 -45.63
N LYS A 264 10.86 10.33 -46.39
CA LYS A 264 10.94 9.15 -47.27
C LYS A 264 11.02 7.83 -46.51
N ASP A 265 11.67 7.80 -45.34
CA ASP A 265 11.77 6.59 -44.53
C ASP A 265 10.46 6.27 -43.79
N THR A 266 9.62 7.28 -43.54
CA THR A 266 8.32 7.09 -42.88
C THR A 266 7.29 6.45 -43.82
N ASP A 267 7.30 6.82 -45.11
CA ASP A 267 6.40 6.24 -46.13
C ASP A 267 6.71 4.76 -46.45
N VAL A 268 8.00 4.37 -46.36
CA VAL A 268 8.42 2.97 -46.59
C VAL A 268 7.99 2.05 -45.44
N LEU A 269 7.97 2.57 -44.21
CA LEU A 269 7.52 1.85 -43.02
C LEU A 269 6.00 1.68 -42.96
N GLU A 270 5.20 2.67 -43.39
CA GLU A 270 3.74 2.50 -43.48
C GLU A 270 3.32 1.48 -44.55
N SER A 271 4.00 1.43 -45.71
CA SER A 271 3.68 0.45 -46.75
C SER A 271 3.97 -1.01 -46.33
N SER A 272 4.96 -1.21 -45.46
CA SER A 272 5.37 -2.54 -44.98
C SER A 272 4.56 -3.01 -43.78
N LEU A 273 3.94 -2.09 -43.03
CA LEU A 273 2.96 -2.37 -41.97
C LEU A 273 1.58 -2.73 -42.54
N SER A 274 1.12 -2.06 -43.60
CA SER A 274 -0.14 -2.35 -44.30
C SER A 274 -0.18 -3.79 -44.85
N ALA A 275 0.94 -4.26 -45.44
CA ALA A 275 1.02 -5.60 -46.02
C ALA A 275 1.02 -6.77 -45.01
N LYS A 276 1.19 -6.49 -43.71
CA LYS A 276 1.18 -7.49 -42.63
C LYS A 276 -0.17 -7.65 -41.93
N PHE A 277 -1.12 -6.75 -42.17
CA PHE A 277 -2.45 -6.80 -41.55
C PHE A 277 -3.53 -7.50 -42.39
N ASP A 278 -3.20 -7.91 -43.63
CA ASP A 278 -4.14 -8.52 -44.58
C ASP A 278 -3.91 -10.04 -44.82
N LYS A 279 -3.30 -10.76 -43.86
CA LYS A 279 -3.20 -12.23 -43.88
C LYS A 279 -3.50 -12.87 -42.53
#